data_AF-A0AAN6YQC8-F1
#
_entry.id   AF-A0AAN6YQC8-F1
#
_cell.length_a   1.000
_cell.length_b   1.000
_cell.length_c   1.000
_cell.angle_alpha   90.00
_cell.angle_beta   90.00
_cell.angle_gamma   90.00
#
_symmetry.space_group_name_H-M   'P 1'
#
loop_
_entity.id
_entity.type
_entity.pdbx_description
1 polymer ?
#
loop_
_entity_poly.entity_id
_entity_poly.type
_entity_poly.pdbx_seq_one_letter_code
_entity_poly.pdbx_strand_id
1 'polypeptide(L)'
;MSSDPQNSSSKHLSEAPAEGETVDHDAIDPSYPIPTEDEAFKLLLHCHAPFVAELPEDARTVYDWSKGPPANFEYAEHSHLGDSLLLKWHDGNSYFGKNKKIRLENGLEVTYGQINGLGGDFFGGEDPISGVNTLDDQVNRFNNGYYTLAIRSESKGEAESLINQLQGEVDMFNDALQSGKPPYKGFKSFLRSSTDNLYSSIKGWWSGREKGYLGLALINYDHFGEEARKAYNAGHTAALRLAAACNKDPLGLERAYARNAFADHFLQDSFAAGHIRVPRTKLTSSYPHARDKCAHHMHHEDGKYGLTVGNPLGDWWVMYGDQLLLDHQNKKNLEICKRALAVSVQEVYDAWSTGHVPSPDAFGAWKYAPILDSAWDEKNHVAMFNKDGIPRKKLLDRWHREYEKPNGWWTYAGIAAAMTFVD
;
A
#
# COMPACT_ATOMS: atom_id res chain seq x y z
N MET A 1 -80.15 -37.59 -16.95
CA MET A 1 -80.15 -36.36 -17.76
C MET A 1 -78.78 -35.74 -17.51
N SER A 2 -77.78 -35.92 -18.40
CA SER A 2 -77.63 -35.26 -19.71
C SER A 2 -77.44 -33.73 -19.51
N SER A 3 -76.37 -33.08 -19.97
CA SER A 3 -75.53 -33.36 -21.15
C SER A 3 -74.07 -32.85 -21.06
N ASP A 4 -73.12 -33.64 -21.55
CA ASP A 4 -71.86 -33.19 -22.22
C ASP A 4 -72.19 -32.74 -23.68
N PRO A 5 -71.33 -32.09 -24.51
CA PRO A 5 -69.87 -32.28 -24.59
C PRO A 5 -68.93 -31.11 -25.04
N GLN A 6 -67.62 -31.33 -24.84
CA GLN A 6 -66.44 -31.06 -25.73
C GLN A 6 -66.25 -29.75 -26.56
N ASN A 7 -65.07 -29.14 -26.39
CA ASN A 7 -64.02 -28.95 -27.44
C ASN A 7 -62.69 -28.59 -26.72
N SER A 8 -61.57 -29.35 -26.75
CA SER A 8 -60.57 -29.52 -27.83
C SER A 8 -60.09 -28.18 -28.45
N SER A 9 -58.80 -27.89 -28.66
CA SER A 9 -57.51 -28.56 -28.36
C SER A 9 -56.35 -27.51 -28.49
N SER A 10 -55.03 -27.71 -28.30
CA SER A 10 -54.14 -28.86 -28.01
C SER A 10 -52.77 -28.38 -27.47
N LYS A 11 -51.91 -29.29 -26.94
CA LYS A 11 -50.43 -29.17 -26.74
C LYS A 11 -49.92 -28.15 -25.68
N HIS A 12 -48.78 -28.34 -24.99
CA HIS A 12 -47.79 -29.45 -24.92
C HIS A 12 -47.26 -29.61 -23.47
N LEU A 13 -46.43 -30.63 -23.25
CA LEU A 13 -45.72 -30.92 -22.00
C LEU A 13 -44.54 -29.96 -21.75
N SER A 14 -44.13 -29.87 -20.48
CA SER A 14 -42.76 -29.68 -19.95
C SER A 14 -41.80 -28.68 -20.60
N GLU A 15 -41.19 -27.81 -19.78
CA GLU A 15 -39.72 -27.79 -19.61
C GLU A 15 -39.28 -26.93 -18.41
N ALA A 16 -38.06 -27.18 -17.94
CA ALA A 16 -37.38 -26.37 -16.92
C ALA A 16 -36.87 -25.05 -17.55
N PRO A 17 -36.59 -23.99 -16.76
CA PRO A 17 -36.00 -22.78 -17.31
C PRO A 17 -34.64 -23.09 -17.95
N ALA A 18 -34.49 -22.66 -19.21
CA ALA A 18 -33.35 -23.02 -20.05
C ALA A 18 -32.03 -22.37 -19.59
N GLU A 19 -30.94 -23.08 -19.85
CA GLU A 19 -29.59 -22.51 -19.89
C GLU A 19 -29.49 -21.51 -21.07
N GLY A 20 -28.69 -20.45 -20.92
CA GLY A 20 -28.20 -19.67 -22.07
C GLY A 20 -28.72 -18.24 -22.24
N GLU A 21 -28.49 -17.38 -21.24
CA GLU A 21 -28.06 -16.00 -21.57
C GLU A 21 -26.53 -15.95 -21.40
N THR A 22 -25.82 -16.28 -22.48
CA THR A 22 -24.40 -15.93 -22.60
C THR A 22 -24.30 -14.42 -22.72
N VAL A 23 -23.89 -13.76 -21.64
CA VAL A 23 -23.46 -12.36 -21.71
C VAL A 23 -22.24 -12.33 -22.63
N ASP A 24 -22.37 -11.65 -23.77
CA ASP A 24 -21.27 -11.45 -24.71
C ASP A 24 -20.18 -10.63 -24.03
N HIS A 25 -19.04 -11.26 -23.77
CA HIS A 25 -17.94 -10.68 -23.00
C HIS A 25 -17.00 -9.80 -23.85
N ASP A 26 -17.15 -9.79 -25.18
CA ASP A 26 -16.16 -9.21 -26.11
C ASP A 26 -16.62 -7.89 -26.77
N ALA A 27 -17.76 -7.33 -26.36
CA ALA A 27 -18.27 -6.05 -26.86
C ALA A 27 -17.52 -4.81 -26.29
N ILE A 28 -16.20 -4.75 -26.52
CA ILE A 28 -15.39 -3.54 -26.35
C ILE A 28 -15.79 -2.55 -27.47
N ASP A 29 -16.18 -1.33 -27.11
CA ASP A 29 -16.35 -0.24 -28.08
C ASP A 29 -14.97 0.10 -28.69
N PRO A 30 -14.73 -0.16 -29.99
CA PRO A 30 -13.42 0.01 -30.60
C PRO A 30 -13.08 1.49 -30.88
N SER A 31 -13.95 2.43 -30.54
CA SER A 31 -13.72 3.87 -30.75
C SER A 31 -12.89 4.55 -29.66
N TYR A 32 -12.70 3.91 -28.50
CA TYR A 32 -11.79 4.38 -27.46
C TYR A 32 -10.43 3.70 -27.56
N PRO A 33 -9.31 4.45 -27.61
CA PRO A 33 -7.98 3.86 -27.61
C PRO A 33 -7.75 3.12 -26.29
N ILE A 34 -7.42 1.82 -26.38
CA ILE A 34 -6.84 1.08 -25.26
C ILE A 34 -5.52 1.78 -24.92
N PRO A 35 -5.31 2.25 -23.67
CA PRO A 35 -4.06 2.86 -23.27
C PRO A 35 -2.90 1.89 -23.52
N THR A 36 -1.83 2.39 -24.11
CA THR A 36 -0.57 1.64 -24.20
C THR A 36 -0.05 1.30 -22.80
N GLU A 37 0.82 0.29 -22.70
CA GLU A 37 1.44 -0.09 -21.42
C GLU A 37 2.14 1.11 -20.73
N ASP A 38 2.73 2.02 -21.52
CA ASP A 38 3.32 3.28 -21.06
C ASP A 38 2.28 4.28 -20.52
N GLU A 39 1.07 4.33 -21.08
CA GLU A 39 -0.02 5.19 -20.61
C GLU A 39 -0.68 4.62 -19.35
N ALA A 40 -0.87 3.30 -19.29
CA ALA A 40 -1.30 2.59 -18.08
C ALA A 40 -0.29 2.75 -16.93
N PHE A 41 1.02 2.69 -17.24
CA PHE A 41 2.10 2.95 -16.29
C PHE A 41 2.11 4.39 -15.78
N LYS A 42 1.98 5.37 -16.67
CA LYS A 42 1.84 6.77 -16.26
C LYS A 42 0.61 6.96 -15.37
N LEU A 43 -0.51 6.33 -15.69
CA LEU A 43 -1.72 6.36 -14.86
C LEU A 43 -1.50 5.79 -13.44
N LEU A 44 -0.76 4.68 -13.32
CA LEU A 44 -0.42 4.05 -12.03
C LEU A 44 0.65 4.83 -11.25
N LEU A 45 1.59 5.50 -11.91
CA LEU A 45 2.47 6.49 -11.27
C LEU A 45 1.72 7.75 -10.81
N HIS A 46 0.74 8.23 -11.58
CA HIS A 46 -0.13 9.31 -11.12
C HIS A 46 -0.92 8.90 -9.88
N CYS A 47 -1.21 7.61 -9.71
CA CYS A 47 -1.77 7.05 -8.47
C CYS A 47 -0.80 7.08 -7.26
N HIS A 48 0.31 7.81 -7.33
CA HIS A 48 1.24 8.10 -6.22
C HIS A 48 1.63 9.62 -6.18
N ALA A 49 0.90 10.50 -6.89
CA ALA A 49 1.28 11.90 -7.07
C ALA A 49 0.28 12.89 -6.41
N PRO A 50 0.72 13.81 -5.52
CA PRO A 50 -0.17 14.55 -4.62
C PRO A 50 -1.15 15.51 -5.32
N PHE A 51 -2.25 15.79 -4.62
CA PHE A 51 -3.38 16.63 -5.06
C PHE A 51 -2.96 18.04 -5.48
N VAL A 52 -3.14 18.36 -6.77
CA VAL A 52 -2.60 19.60 -7.41
C VAL A 52 -3.33 20.87 -6.98
N ALA A 53 -4.62 20.78 -6.64
CA ALA A 53 -5.51 21.94 -6.59
C ALA A 53 -5.23 22.99 -5.49
N GLU A 54 -4.38 22.73 -4.50
CA GLU A 54 -4.12 23.65 -3.37
C GLU A 54 -2.65 24.08 -3.18
N LEU A 55 -1.79 23.84 -4.17
CA LEU A 55 -0.52 24.56 -4.22
C LEU A 55 -0.79 26.08 -4.44
N PRO A 56 -0.01 26.98 -3.82
CA PRO A 56 -0.16 28.42 -4.03
C PRO A 56 -0.01 28.82 -5.51
N GLU A 57 -0.54 29.97 -5.89
CA GLU A 57 -0.81 30.33 -7.28
C GLU A 57 0.47 30.46 -8.16
N ASP A 58 1.62 30.68 -7.53
CA ASP A 58 2.97 30.65 -8.09
C ASP A 58 3.47 29.23 -8.45
N ALA A 59 2.85 28.18 -7.91
CA ALA A 59 3.18 26.80 -8.25
C ALA A 59 2.44 26.32 -9.51
N ARG A 60 1.19 26.76 -9.72
CA ARG A 60 0.32 26.34 -10.84
C ARG A 60 0.85 26.77 -12.21
N THR A 61 1.51 27.92 -12.28
CA THR A 61 1.93 28.61 -13.52
C THR A 61 3.27 28.14 -14.09
N VAL A 62 3.99 27.24 -13.39
CA VAL A 62 5.38 26.85 -13.72
C VAL A 62 5.47 25.41 -14.28
N TYR A 63 4.34 24.71 -14.36
CA TYR A 63 4.29 23.29 -14.71
C TYR A 63 3.51 23.06 -16.01
N ASP A 64 4.06 22.21 -16.88
CA ASP A 64 3.42 21.78 -18.12
C ASP A 64 2.56 20.54 -17.85
N TRP A 65 1.31 20.78 -17.44
CA TRP A 65 0.37 19.74 -16.98
C TRP A 65 0.05 18.67 -18.04
N SER A 66 0.42 18.88 -19.31
CA SER A 66 0.37 17.86 -20.36
C SER A 66 1.33 16.67 -20.15
N LYS A 67 2.25 16.77 -19.17
CA LYS A 67 3.30 15.76 -18.90
C LYS A 67 3.08 14.89 -17.66
N GLY A 68 2.12 15.26 -16.80
CA GLY A 68 1.70 14.46 -15.65
C GLY A 68 2.62 14.56 -14.43
N PRO A 69 2.08 14.79 -13.20
CA PRO A 69 2.85 15.18 -12.03
C PRO A 69 4.00 14.22 -11.69
N PRO A 70 5.07 14.72 -11.03
CA PRO A 70 6.18 13.87 -10.63
C PRO A 70 5.69 12.74 -9.72
N ALA A 71 6.17 11.52 -9.97
CA ALA A 71 5.99 10.41 -9.05
C ALA A 71 6.76 10.72 -7.77
N ASN A 72 6.04 10.82 -6.67
CA ASN A 72 6.60 10.73 -5.34
C ASN A 72 6.58 9.26 -4.96
N PHE A 73 7.65 8.77 -4.34
CA PHE A 73 7.67 7.46 -3.71
C PHE A 73 7.69 7.69 -2.20
N GLU A 74 7.05 6.81 -1.44
CA GLU A 74 7.03 6.91 0.03
C GLU A 74 8.31 6.33 0.66
N TYR A 75 9.28 5.96 -0.19
CA TYR A 75 10.56 5.37 0.16
C TYR A 75 11.29 6.16 1.26
N ALA A 76 11.38 7.48 1.17
CA ALA A 76 12.04 8.29 2.18
C ALA A 76 11.32 8.29 3.53
N GLU A 77 9.98 8.20 3.57
CA GLU A 77 9.20 8.12 4.81
C GLU A 77 9.38 6.75 5.49
N HIS A 78 9.18 5.65 4.75
CA HIS A 78 9.45 4.28 5.22
C HIS A 78 10.90 4.11 5.69
N SER A 79 11.85 4.61 4.89
CA SER A 79 13.27 4.53 5.18
C SER A 79 13.63 5.34 6.43
N HIS A 80 13.16 6.58 6.56
CA HIS A 80 13.37 7.37 7.77
C HIS A 80 12.82 6.68 9.02
N LEU A 81 11.62 6.10 8.95
CA LEU A 81 11.02 5.40 10.08
C LEU A 81 11.92 4.27 10.56
N GLY A 82 12.29 3.35 9.68
CA GLY A 82 13.18 2.22 9.99
C GLY A 82 14.57 2.64 10.46
N ASP A 83 15.18 3.63 9.80
CA ASP A 83 16.52 4.12 10.14
C ASP A 83 16.59 4.89 11.46
N SER A 84 15.44 5.39 11.94
CA SER A 84 15.30 6.03 13.25
C SER A 84 15.12 5.06 14.41
N LEU A 85 14.86 3.77 14.15
CA LEU A 85 14.69 2.75 15.19
C LEU A 85 16.02 2.43 15.87
N LEU A 86 15.96 2.13 17.16
CA LEU A 86 17.11 1.68 17.96
C LEU A 86 17.10 0.15 18.04
N LEU A 87 17.95 -0.49 17.24
CA LEU A 87 18.08 -1.94 17.15
C LEU A 87 19.05 -2.45 18.22
N LYS A 88 18.62 -3.38 19.07
CA LYS A 88 19.52 -4.13 19.96
C LYS A 88 20.34 -5.13 19.14
N TRP A 89 21.59 -5.36 19.51
CA TRP A 89 22.49 -6.21 18.74
C TRP A 89 23.03 -7.40 19.52
N HIS A 90 23.60 -8.37 18.79
CA HIS A 90 24.19 -9.57 19.38
C HIS A 90 25.44 -9.27 20.24
N ASP A 91 26.04 -8.09 20.10
CA ASP A 91 27.18 -7.60 20.88
C ASP A 91 26.76 -6.92 22.20
N GLY A 92 25.46 -6.87 22.49
CA GLY A 92 24.89 -6.27 23.70
C GLY A 92 24.67 -4.75 23.63
N ASN A 93 25.14 -4.08 22.58
CA ASN A 93 24.88 -2.66 22.35
C ASN A 93 23.54 -2.44 21.63
N SER A 94 23.24 -1.18 21.33
CA SER A 94 22.14 -0.82 20.44
C SER A 94 22.57 0.26 19.46
N TYR A 95 22.08 0.17 18.23
CA TYR A 95 22.45 1.03 17.11
C TYR A 95 21.20 1.57 16.43
N PHE A 96 21.22 2.84 16.02
CA PHE A 96 20.19 3.34 15.11
C PHE A 96 20.24 2.59 13.78
N GLY A 97 19.09 2.29 13.17
CA GLY A 97 19.00 1.53 11.91
C GLY A 97 19.93 2.07 10.82
N LYS A 98 20.00 3.41 10.65
CA LYS A 98 20.94 4.06 9.71
C LYS A 98 22.43 3.75 9.94
N ASN A 99 22.80 3.46 11.19
CA ASN A 99 24.19 3.24 11.60
C ASN A 99 24.59 1.75 11.57
N LYS A 100 23.67 0.84 11.24
CA LYS A 100 23.92 -0.61 11.24
C LYS A 100 23.42 -1.22 9.93
N LYS A 101 24.37 -1.53 9.05
CA LYS A 101 24.09 -2.30 7.84
C LYS A 101 23.81 -3.75 8.20
N ILE A 102 22.82 -4.31 7.51
CA ILE A 102 22.42 -5.72 7.54
C ILE A 102 22.84 -6.31 6.19
N ARG A 103 23.50 -7.46 6.20
CA ARG A 103 23.91 -8.16 4.97
C ARG A 103 22.87 -9.21 4.59
N LEU A 104 22.17 -8.97 3.48
CA LEU A 104 21.18 -9.90 2.95
C LEU A 104 21.84 -11.15 2.35
N GLU A 105 21.05 -12.20 2.14
CA GLU A 105 21.54 -13.50 1.66
C GLU A 105 22.18 -13.43 0.25
N ASN A 106 21.74 -12.52 -0.63
CA ASN A 106 22.38 -12.21 -1.92
C ASN A 106 23.62 -11.29 -1.82
N GLY A 107 24.01 -10.88 -0.61
CA GLY A 107 25.17 -10.02 -0.37
C GLY A 107 24.93 -8.53 -0.62
N LEU A 108 23.68 -8.08 -0.71
CA LEU A 108 23.30 -6.67 -0.60
C LEU A 108 23.52 -6.17 0.84
N GLU A 109 24.05 -4.96 1.03
CA GLU A 109 24.32 -4.36 2.35
C GLU A 109 23.50 -3.06 2.55
N VAL A 110 22.39 -3.20 3.27
CA VAL A 110 21.35 -2.18 3.43
C VAL A 110 21.07 -1.88 4.90
N THR A 111 20.56 -0.69 5.21
CA THR A 111 20.06 -0.38 6.55
C THR A 111 18.66 -0.97 6.75
N TYR A 112 18.15 -0.96 7.99
CA TYR A 112 16.78 -1.37 8.28
C TYR A 112 15.76 -0.53 7.49
N GLY A 113 15.90 0.80 7.47
CA GLY A 113 15.06 1.70 6.70
C GLY A 113 15.13 1.46 5.19
N GLN A 114 16.31 1.19 4.64
CA GLN A 114 16.44 0.86 3.22
C GLN A 114 15.67 -0.42 2.85
N ILE A 115 15.47 -1.37 3.78
CA ILE A 115 14.59 -2.52 3.53
C ILE A 115 13.11 -2.13 3.65
N ASN A 116 12.73 -1.29 4.63
CA ASN A 116 11.36 -0.77 4.78
C ASN A 116 10.86 -0.07 3.51
N GLY A 117 11.69 0.78 2.88
CA GLY A 117 11.29 1.49 1.65
C GLY A 117 11.34 0.64 0.38
N LEU A 118 11.99 -0.53 0.40
CA LEU A 118 12.12 -1.41 -0.78
C LEU A 118 11.10 -2.55 -0.81
N GLY A 119 10.75 -3.11 0.35
CA GLY A 119 9.75 -4.17 0.45
C GLY A 119 8.33 -3.65 0.17
N GLY A 120 7.46 -4.51 -0.36
CA GLY A 120 6.10 -4.13 -0.74
C GLY A 120 6.08 -3.45 -2.11
N ASP A 121 6.57 -2.21 -2.18
CA ASP A 121 6.46 -1.31 -3.35
C ASP A 121 7.29 -1.75 -4.56
N PHE A 122 8.58 -2.01 -4.36
CA PHE A 122 9.52 -2.30 -5.45
C PHE A 122 9.90 -3.78 -5.51
N PHE A 123 9.90 -4.45 -4.37
CA PHE A 123 10.18 -5.87 -4.25
C PHE A 123 9.03 -6.56 -3.50
N GLY A 124 8.36 -7.47 -4.19
CA GLY A 124 7.15 -8.14 -3.71
C GLY A 124 6.90 -9.46 -4.44
N GLY A 125 5.96 -10.25 -3.93
CA GLY A 125 5.55 -11.51 -4.53
C GLY A 125 4.55 -11.31 -5.67
N GLU A 126 4.37 -12.33 -6.50
CA GLU A 126 3.42 -12.28 -7.63
C GLU A 126 1.96 -12.44 -7.21
N ASP A 127 1.70 -12.88 -5.98
CA ASP A 127 0.39 -13.04 -5.39
C ASP A 127 0.31 -12.28 -4.05
N PRO A 128 -0.83 -11.66 -3.71
CA PRO A 128 -1.04 -11.01 -2.42
C PRO A 128 -0.86 -11.98 -1.25
N ILE A 129 -0.09 -11.56 -0.25
CA ILE A 129 0.13 -12.25 1.01
C ILE A 129 -1.21 -12.54 1.67
N SER A 130 -2.08 -11.53 1.81
CA SER A 130 -3.41 -11.61 2.40
C SER A 130 -4.43 -12.46 1.61
N GLY A 131 -4.11 -12.84 0.37
CA GLY A 131 -4.98 -13.59 -0.54
C GLY A 131 -5.11 -15.10 -0.24
N VAL A 132 -4.65 -15.57 0.91
CA VAL A 132 -4.74 -16.97 1.37
C VAL A 132 -5.19 -17.03 2.83
N ASN A 133 -5.86 -18.13 3.20
CA ASN A 133 -6.66 -18.21 4.41
C ASN A 133 -5.90 -18.66 5.68
N THR A 134 -4.70 -19.22 5.55
CA THR A 134 -3.90 -19.69 6.70
C THR A 134 -2.67 -18.82 6.92
N LEU A 135 -2.26 -18.64 8.16
CA LEU A 135 -1.05 -17.88 8.51
C LEU A 135 0.20 -18.48 7.86
N ASP A 136 0.30 -19.80 7.76
CA ASP A 136 1.48 -20.44 7.17
C ASP A 136 1.54 -20.26 5.65
N ASP A 137 0.40 -20.24 4.94
CA ASP A 137 0.35 -19.87 3.52
C ASP A 137 0.70 -18.39 3.30
N GLN A 138 0.23 -17.51 4.18
CA GLN A 138 0.59 -16.08 4.17
C GLN A 138 2.10 -15.91 4.42
N VAL A 139 2.68 -16.62 5.39
CA VAL A 139 4.12 -16.66 5.66
C VAL A 139 4.92 -17.14 4.44
N ASN A 140 4.40 -18.13 3.70
CA ASN A 140 5.03 -18.62 2.47
C ASN A 140 5.01 -17.54 1.38
N ARG A 141 3.88 -16.86 1.15
CA ARG A 141 3.80 -15.74 0.19
C ARG A 141 4.68 -14.56 0.57
N PHE A 142 4.73 -14.21 1.86
CA PHE A 142 5.64 -13.19 2.38
C PHE A 142 7.11 -13.54 2.09
N ASN A 143 7.52 -14.78 2.36
CA ASN A 143 8.88 -15.24 2.08
C ASN A 143 9.21 -15.22 0.58
N ASN A 144 8.24 -15.50 -0.30
CA ASN A 144 8.41 -15.36 -1.74
C ASN A 144 8.63 -13.89 -2.14
N GLY A 145 7.93 -12.94 -1.51
CA GLY A 145 8.19 -11.50 -1.72
C GLY A 145 9.58 -11.07 -1.24
N TYR A 146 9.94 -11.43 -0.01
CA TYR A 146 11.27 -11.18 0.57
C TYR A 146 12.40 -11.78 -0.27
N TYR A 147 12.22 -12.99 -0.82
CA TYR A 147 13.17 -13.64 -1.72
C TYR A 147 13.55 -12.73 -2.90
N THR A 148 12.60 -11.95 -3.43
CA THR A 148 12.85 -11.08 -4.59
C THR A 148 13.75 -9.89 -4.30
N LEU A 149 13.91 -9.47 -3.04
CA LEU A 149 14.87 -8.45 -2.61
C LEU A 149 16.19 -9.08 -2.14
N ALA A 150 16.07 -10.06 -1.24
CA ALA A 150 17.15 -10.45 -0.34
C ALA A 150 17.92 -11.72 -0.74
N ILE A 151 17.33 -12.57 -1.60
CA ILE A 151 17.90 -13.89 -1.93
C ILE A 151 18.20 -14.00 -3.43
N ARG A 152 17.36 -13.41 -4.30
CA ARG A 152 17.61 -13.35 -5.74
C ARG A 152 18.91 -12.61 -6.06
N SER A 153 19.78 -13.23 -6.85
CA SER A 153 21.13 -12.74 -7.17
C SER A 153 21.12 -11.44 -7.98
N GLU A 154 20.26 -11.37 -9.00
CA GLU A 154 20.16 -10.21 -9.90
C GLU A 154 19.73 -8.95 -9.14
N SER A 155 18.88 -9.13 -8.13
CA SER A 155 18.22 -8.06 -7.39
C SER A 155 19.12 -7.25 -6.48
N LYS A 156 20.36 -7.71 -6.23
CA LYS A 156 21.37 -6.87 -5.60
C LYS A 156 21.65 -5.60 -6.42
N GLY A 157 21.94 -5.76 -7.71
CA GLY A 157 22.27 -4.62 -8.59
C GLY A 157 21.06 -3.73 -8.88
N GLU A 158 19.87 -4.32 -8.96
CA GLU A 158 18.59 -3.60 -9.05
C GLU A 158 18.40 -2.69 -7.82
N ALA A 159 18.51 -3.26 -6.61
CA ALA A 159 18.34 -2.53 -5.36
C ALA A 159 19.43 -1.48 -5.12
N GLU A 160 20.71 -1.77 -5.40
CA GLU A 160 21.80 -0.79 -5.30
C GLU A 160 21.56 0.42 -6.20
N SER A 161 21.12 0.19 -7.44
CA SER A 161 20.82 1.29 -8.38
C SER A 161 19.55 2.06 -8.00
N LEU A 162 18.51 1.37 -7.52
CA LEU A 162 17.29 1.99 -7.03
C LEU A 162 17.54 2.90 -5.81
N ILE A 163 18.27 2.40 -4.81
CA ILE A 163 18.69 3.19 -3.63
C ILE A 163 19.44 4.44 -4.06
N ASN A 164 20.40 4.32 -4.99
CA ASN A 164 21.17 5.47 -5.48
C ASN A 164 20.30 6.50 -6.21
N GLN A 165 19.25 6.07 -6.91
CA GLN A 165 18.33 6.97 -7.61
C GLN A 165 17.34 7.65 -6.66
N LEU A 166 16.88 6.94 -5.61
CA LEU A 166 16.02 7.47 -4.56
C LEU A 166 16.78 8.26 -3.47
N GLN A 167 18.12 8.23 -3.45
CA GLN A 167 18.91 8.91 -2.43
C GLN A 167 18.64 10.42 -2.38
N GLY A 168 18.39 11.08 -3.52
CA GLY A 168 18.05 12.50 -3.53
C GLY A 168 16.71 12.81 -2.85
N GLU A 169 15.74 11.90 -2.91
CA GLU A 169 14.47 12.00 -2.16
C GLU A 169 14.74 11.99 -0.64
N VAL A 170 15.58 11.07 -0.19
CA VAL A 170 16.06 10.95 1.20
C VAL A 170 16.84 12.18 1.64
N ASP A 171 17.72 12.72 0.79
CA ASP A 171 18.50 13.92 1.10
C ASP A 171 17.56 15.13 1.30
N MET A 172 16.57 15.30 0.42
CA MET A 172 15.61 16.40 0.47
C MET A 172 14.66 16.28 1.69
N PHE A 173 14.29 15.04 2.05
CA PHE A 173 13.56 14.73 3.27
C PHE A 173 14.38 15.05 4.54
N ASN A 174 15.67 14.74 4.54
CA ASN A 174 16.59 15.07 5.63
C ASN A 174 16.89 16.58 5.74
N ASP A 175 16.92 17.32 4.64
CA ASP A 175 17.04 18.78 4.63
C ASP A 175 15.78 19.46 5.17
N ALA A 176 14.60 18.90 4.87
CA ALA A 176 13.33 19.34 5.44
C ALA A 176 13.30 19.19 6.97
N LEU A 177 13.71 18.01 7.47
CA LEU A 177 13.91 17.75 8.91
C LEU A 177 14.85 18.76 9.57
N GLN A 178 16.03 18.98 8.99
CA GLN A 178 17.04 19.88 9.55
C GLN A 178 16.59 21.35 9.54
N SER A 179 15.86 21.77 8.50
CA SER A 179 15.41 23.15 8.34
C SER A 179 14.08 23.46 9.04
N GLY A 180 13.40 22.46 9.61
CA GLY A 180 12.08 22.60 10.22
C GLY A 180 10.98 23.02 9.23
N LYS A 181 11.18 22.72 7.95
CA LYS A 181 10.25 23.06 6.85
C LYS A 181 9.54 21.80 6.36
N PRO A 182 8.29 21.91 5.87
CA PRO A 182 7.62 20.79 5.21
C PRO A 182 8.42 20.27 4.00
N PRO A 183 8.58 18.94 3.83
CA PRO A 183 9.36 18.35 2.73
C PRO A 183 8.92 18.76 1.32
N TYR A 184 7.61 19.00 1.13
CA TYR A 184 7.02 19.27 -0.19
C TYR A 184 7.63 20.47 -0.94
N LYS A 185 8.29 21.42 -0.26
CA LYS A 185 8.90 22.59 -0.90
C LYS A 185 10.23 22.32 -1.59
N GLY A 186 10.96 21.27 -1.18
CA GLY A 186 12.20 20.87 -1.84
C GLY A 186 11.94 20.05 -3.11
N PHE A 187 11.01 19.10 -3.03
CA PHE A 187 10.72 18.04 -4.00
C PHE A 187 10.73 18.48 -5.49
N LYS A 188 10.19 19.67 -5.79
CA LYS A 188 9.86 20.17 -7.14
C LYS A 188 10.96 20.07 -8.23
N SER A 189 12.25 20.25 -7.92
CA SER A 189 13.30 20.32 -8.97
C SER A 189 14.07 19.04 -9.22
N PHE A 190 14.21 18.16 -8.22
CA PHE A 190 14.91 16.87 -8.34
C PHE A 190 14.09 15.88 -9.18
N LEU A 191 12.79 15.78 -8.86
CA LEU A 191 11.88 14.76 -9.38
C LEU A 191 11.84 14.74 -10.91
N ARG A 192 11.77 15.90 -11.58
CA ARG A 192 11.66 15.96 -13.05
C ARG A 192 12.82 15.28 -13.79
N SER A 193 14.00 15.18 -13.18
CA SER A 193 15.16 14.49 -13.76
C SER A 193 15.40 13.09 -13.19
N SER A 194 14.89 12.78 -11.99
CA SER A 194 14.98 11.44 -11.42
C SER A 194 13.87 10.53 -11.95
N THR A 195 12.63 11.00 -12.12
CA THR A 195 11.49 10.14 -12.52
C THR A 195 11.65 9.48 -13.88
N ASP A 196 12.21 10.16 -14.89
CA ASP A 196 12.38 9.58 -16.22
C ASP A 196 13.50 8.52 -16.26
N ASN A 197 14.60 8.77 -15.54
CA ASN A 197 15.72 7.82 -15.40
C ASN A 197 15.33 6.63 -14.53
N LEU A 198 14.58 6.89 -13.46
CA LEU A 198 14.03 5.89 -12.57
C LEU A 198 13.01 5.03 -13.30
N TYR A 199 12.08 5.61 -14.06
CA TYR A 199 11.16 4.90 -14.94
C TYR A 199 11.89 3.97 -15.91
N SER A 200 12.89 4.48 -16.63
CA SER A 200 13.65 3.67 -17.59
C SER A 200 14.43 2.54 -16.91
N SER A 201 14.92 2.76 -15.69
CA SER A 201 15.61 1.76 -14.87
C SER A 201 14.65 0.67 -14.38
N ILE A 202 13.55 1.08 -13.76
CA ILE A 202 12.41 0.27 -13.29
C ILE A 202 11.90 -0.65 -14.40
N LYS A 203 11.60 -0.08 -15.58
CA LYS A 203 11.12 -0.84 -16.74
C LYS A 203 12.18 -1.82 -17.27
N GLY A 204 13.45 -1.45 -17.21
CA GLY A 204 14.57 -2.29 -17.63
C GLY A 204 14.82 -3.50 -16.71
N TRP A 205 14.78 -3.34 -15.40
CA TRP A 205 15.00 -4.43 -14.45
C TRP A 205 13.87 -5.47 -14.49
N TRP A 206 12.63 -5.00 -14.61
CA TRP A 206 11.46 -5.87 -14.52
C TRP A 206 11.01 -6.52 -15.82
N SER A 207 11.70 -6.28 -16.95
CA SER A 207 11.48 -7.06 -18.18
C SER A 207 11.85 -8.54 -18.07
N GLY A 208 12.45 -8.97 -16.95
CA GLY A 208 12.77 -10.35 -16.60
C GLY A 208 11.98 -10.91 -15.40
N ARG A 209 10.76 -10.40 -15.14
CA ARG A 209 9.80 -10.94 -14.15
C ARG A 209 8.41 -11.06 -14.78
N GLU A 210 7.60 -12.06 -14.39
CA GLU A 210 6.24 -12.20 -14.93
C GLU A 210 5.31 -11.05 -14.52
N LYS A 211 5.54 -10.49 -13.32
CA LYS A 211 4.88 -9.29 -12.81
C LYS A 211 5.93 -8.28 -12.35
N GLY A 212 6.13 -7.22 -13.12
CA GLY A 212 6.97 -6.06 -12.73
C GLY A 212 6.26 -5.12 -11.74
N TYR A 213 6.80 -3.91 -11.54
CA TYR A 213 6.18 -2.88 -10.69
C TYR A 213 4.70 -2.61 -10.99
N LEU A 214 4.31 -2.63 -12.28
CA LEU A 214 2.90 -2.60 -12.68
C LEU A 214 2.07 -3.73 -12.06
N GLY A 215 2.61 -4.94 -12.11
CA GLY A 215 1.97 -6.12 -11.55
C GLY A 215 1.80 -6.00 -10.05
N LEU A 216 2.82 -5.51 -9.32
CA LEU A 216 2.75 -5.23 -7.88
C LEU A 216 1.68 -4.16 -7.57
N ALA A 217 1.70 -3.01 -8.23
CA ALA A 217 0.70 -1.94 -8.05
C ALA A 217 -0.74 -2.41 -8.35
N LEU A 218 -0.93 -3.36 -9.28
CA LEU A 218 -2.22 -3.97 -9.60
C LEU A 218 -2.72 -4.98 -8.56
N ILE A 219 -1.84 -5.52 -7.70
CA ILE A 219 -2.16 -6.51 -6.66
C ILE A 219 -1.87 -6.03 -5.23
N ASN A 220 -1.64 -4.72 -5.05
CA ASN A 220 -1.21 -4.07 -3.80
C ASN A 220 -2.26 -4.06 -2.66
N TYR A 221 -3.13 -5.06 -2.56
CA TYR A 221 -4.11 -5.16 -1.46
C TYR A 221 -3.43 -5.20 -0.09
N ASP A 222 -2.24 -5.78 -0.02
CA ASP A 222 -1.44 -5.95 1.21
C ASP A 222 -0.96 -4.63 1.85
N HIS A 223 -1.20 -3.47 1.24
CA HIS A 223 -0.94 -2.16 1.87
C HIS A 223 -2.17 -1.61 2.58
N PHE A 224 -3.36 -2.17 2.34
CA PHE A 224 -4.63 -1.60 2.80
C PHE A 224 -5.26 -2.36 3.97
N GLY A 225 -5.88 -1.60 4.90
CA GLY A 225 -6.86 -2.09 5.85
C GLY A 225 -6.48 -3.35 6.66
N GLU A 226 -7.24 -4.42 6.45
CA GLU A 226 -7.09 -5.71 7.15
C GLU A 226 -6.05 -6.61 6.45
N GLU A 227 -5.91 -6.43 5.14
CA GLU A 227 -4.96 -7.09 4.27
C GLU A 227 -3.51 -6.72 4.67
N ALA A 228 -3.24 -5.46 5.00
CA ALA A 228 -1.96 -5.02 5.58
C ALA A 228 -1.63 -5.65 6.92
N ARG A 229 -2.64 -5.86 7.78
CA ARG A 229 -2.43 -6.55 9.06
C ARG A 229 -2.02 -7.99 8.86
N LYS A 230 -2.61 -8.68 7.88
CA LYS A 230 -2.21 -10.05 7.50
C LYS A 230 -0.80 -10.07 6.94
N ALA A 231 -0.44 -9.11 6.08
CA ALA A 231 0.90 -9.00 5.50
C ALA A 231 1.98 -8.79 6.57
N TYR A 232 1.77 -7.82 7.49
CA TYR A 232 2.62 -7.64 8.66
C TYR A 232 2.65 -8.89 9.54
N ASN A 233 1.50 -9.46 9.91
CA ASN A 233 1.43 -10.61 10.80
C ASN A 233 2.22 -11.81 10.26
N ALA A 234 2.11 -12.07 8.95
CA ALA A 234 2.87 -13.10 8.27
C ALA A 234 4.38 -12.80 8.28
N GLY A 235 4.78 -11.57 7.93
CA GLY A 235 6.18 -11.18 7.90
C GLY A 235 6.86 -11.17 9.27
N HIS A 236 6.19 -10.61 10.27
CA HIS A 236 6.64 -10.59 11.66
C HIS A 236 6.72 -12.03 12.20
N THR A 237 5.73 -12.88 11.92
CA THR A 237 5.79 -14.32 12.25
C THR A 237 7.02 -14.99 11.62
N ALA A 238 7.33 -14.70 10.35
CA ALA A 238 8.50 -15.25 9.67
C ALA A 238 9.82 -14.78 10.32
N ALA A 239 9.92 -13.49 10.67
CA ALA A 239 11.07 -12.92 11.36
C ALA A 239 11.26 -13.52 12.76
N LEU A 240 10.21 -13.60 13.58
CA LEU A 240 10.26 -14.18 14.93
C LEU A 240 10.63 -15.67 14.91
N ARG A 241 10.03 -16.46 14.00
CA ARG A 241 10.36 -17.88 13.83
C ARG A 241 11.84 -18.08 13.48
N LEU A 242 12.38 -17.25 12.59
CA LEU A 242 13.81 -17.29 12.23
C LEU A 242 14.71 -16.88 13.40
N ALA A 243 14.36 -15.80 14.09
CA ALA A 243 15.06 -15.31 15.27
C ALA A 243 15.17 -16.39 16.35
N ALA A 244 14.05 -17.01 16.71
CA ALA A 244 14.01 -18.08 17.72
C ALA A 244 14.77 -19.34 17.29
N ALA A 245 14.69 -19.74 16.01
CA ALA A 245 15.31 -20.97 15.51
C ALA A 245 16.85 -20.91 15.40
N CYS A 246 17.45 -19.71 15.35
CA CYS A 246 18.88 -19.56 15.11
C CYS A 246 19.79 -19.75 16.33
N ASN A 247 19.25 -20.08 17.52
CA ASN A 247 20.02 -20.37 18.74
C ASN A 247 21.04 -19.29 19.12
N LYS A 248 20.67 -18.00 19.00
CA LYS A 248 21.51 -16.83 19.26
C LYS A 248 22.69 -16.65 18.29
N ASP A 249 22.61 -17.19 17.08
CA ASP A 249 23.54 -16.87 16.00
C ASP A 249 23.43 -15.37 15.61
N PRO A 250 24.54 -14.60 15.62
CA PRO A 250 24.60 -13.24 15.09
C PRO A 250 23.96 -13.05 13.71
N LEU A 251 24.25 -13.94 12.76
CA LEU A 251 23.72 -13.84 11.39
C LEU A 251 22.22 -14.17 11.32
N GLY A 252 21.74 -15.02 12.23
CA GLY A 252 20.32 -15.25 12.45
C GLY A 252 19.56 -14.00 12.90
N LEU A 253 20.14 -13.17 13.78
CA LEU A 253 19.55 -11.88 14.18
C LEU A 253 19.48 -10.92 12.99
N GLU A 254 20.55 -10.80 12.22
CA GLU A 254 20.61 -9.95 11.01
C GLU A 254 19.53 -10.32 10.00
N ARG A 255 19.41 -11.61 9.67
CA ARG A 255 18.40 -12.13 8.73
C ARG A 255 16.97 -12.04 9.25
N ALA A 256 16.78 -12.09 10.57
CA ALA A 256 15.48 -11.84 11.20
C ALA A 256 15.11 -10.36 11.15
N TYR A 257 16.04 -9.45 11.42
CA TYR A 257 15.81 -8.02 11.24
C TYR A 257 15.55 -7.64 9.78
N ALA A 258 16.22 -8.25 8.81
CA ALA A 258 15.93 -8.03 7.40
C ALA A 258 14.49 -8.41 7.03
N ARG A 259 14.02 -9.59 7.48
CA ARG A 259 12.62 -10.00 7.29
C ARG A 259 11.65 -9.09 8.04
N ASN A 260 12.02 -8.63 9.24
CA ASN A 260 11.15 -7.74 10.00
C ASN A 260 11.03 -6.35 9.38
N ALA A 261 12.10 -5.81 8.81
CA ALA A 261 12.05 -4.52 8.10
C ALA A 261 11.12 -4.59 6.88
N PHE A 262 11.15 -5.71 6.14
CA PHE A 262 10.24 -5.96 5.03
C PHE A 262 8.78 -6.11 5.51
N ALA A 263 8.55 -6.68 6.71
CA ALA A 263 7.22 -6.77 7.32
C ALA A 263 6.71 -5.43 7.86
N ASP A 264 7.59 -4.65 8.49
CA ASP A 264 7.31 -3.36 9.10
C ASP A 264 6.86 -2.31 8.08
N HIS A 265 7.11 -2.50 6.78
CA HIS A 265 6.51 -1.71 5.70
C HIS A 265 4.97 -1.68 5.82
N PHE A 266 4.32 -2.85 5.86
CA PHE A 266 2.86 -2.97 6.01
C PHE A 266 2.34 -2.48 7.39
N LEU A 267 3.20 -2.48 8.41
CA LEU A 267 2.90 -1.83 9.69
C LEU A 267 2.96 -0.29 9.57
N GLN A 268 3.85 0.26 8.74
CA GLN A 268 3.95 1.70 8.47
C GLN A 268 2.74 2.20 7.68
N ASP A 269 2.28 1.44 6.68
CA ASP A 269 1.01 1.72 5.96
C ASP A 269 -0.18 1.80 6.92
N SER A 270 -0.18 0.95 7.97
CA SER A 270 -1.20 0.99 9.03
C SER A 270 -1.20 2.30 9.85
N PHE A 271 -0.23 3.21 9.65
CA PHE A 271 -0.18 4.56 10.22
C PHE A 271 -0.44 5.68 9.18
N ALA A 272 -0.93 5.35 7.99
CA ALA A 272 -1.28 6.32 6.97
C ALA A 272 -2.79 6.26 6.64
N ALA A 273 -3.45 7.43 6.67
CA ALA A 273 -4.91 7.49 6.67
C ALA A 273 -5.57 6.87 5.43
N GLY A 274 -4.97 7.07 4.24
CA GLY A 274 -5.46 6.51 2.99
C GLY A 274 -5.38 4.99 2.91
N HIS A 275 -4.39 4.38 3.57
CA HIS A 275 -4.20 2.93 3.58
C HIS A 275 -5.20 2.21 4.50
N ILE A 276 -5.54 2.75 5.67
CA ILE A 276 -6.40 2.03 6.62
C ILE A 276 -7.90 2.04 6.30
N ARG A 277 -8.40 3.00 5.50
CA ARG A 277 -9.84 3.18 5.26
C ARG A 277 -10.30 2.83 3.84
N VAL A 278 -9.41 2.86 2.84
CA VAL A 278 -9.78 2.51 1.47
C VAL A 278 -10.20 1.04 1.37
N PRO A 279 -11.42 0.72 0.90
CA PRO A 279 -11.93 -0.64 0.84
C PRO A 279 -11.39 -1.37 -0.41
N ARG A 280 -10.06 -1.49 -0.52
CA ARG A 280 -9.31 -1.87 -1.75
C ARG A 280 -9.84 -3.14 -2.41
N THR A 281 -10.20 -4.16 -1.64
CA THR A 281 -10.75 -5.46 -2.11
C THR A 281 -12.23 -5.41 -2.51
N LYS A 282 -12.95 -4.32 -2.21
CA LYS A 282 -14.37 -4.11 -2.56
C LYS A 282 -14.57 -3.19 -3.76
N LEU A 283 -13.56 -2.42 -4.12
CA LEU A 283 -13.56 -1.66 -5.36
C LEU A 283 -13.43 -2.65 -6.52
N THR A 284 -14.49 -2.80 -7.30
CA THR A 284 -14.57 -3.73 -8.44
C THR A 284 -14.85 -2.97 -9.73
N SER A 285 -14.06 -3.19 -10.77
CA SER A 285 -14.26 -2.63 -12.11
C SER A 285 -13.80 -3.62 -13.17
N SER A 286 -14.60 -3.82 -14.22
CA SER A 286 -14.19 -4.51 -15.44
C SER A 286 -13.31 -3.64 -16.34
N TYR A 287 -13.39 -2.30 -16.21
CA TYR A 287 -12.48 -1.39 -16.90
C TYR A 287 -11.12 -1.35 -16.19
N PRO A 288 -9.99 -1.57 -16.89
CA PRO A 288 -8.65 -1.50 -16.33
C PRO A 288 -8.39 -0.18 -15.59
N HIS A 289 -7.65 -0.23 -14.48
CA HIS A 289 -7.20 0.92 -13.69
C HIS A 289 -8.27 1.81 -13.01
N ALA A 290 -9.56 1.75 -13.39
CA ALA A 290 -10.60 2.57 -12.75
C ALA A 290 -10.74 2.28 -11.25
N ARG A 291 -10.57 1.01 -10.86
CA ARG A 291 -10.47 0.59 -9.45
C ARG A 291 -9.32 1.27 -8.72
N ASP A 292 -8.16 1.36 -9.37
CA ASP A 292 -6.91 1.85 -8.79
C ASP A 292 -6.97 3.37 -8.63
N LYS A 293 -7.54 4.08 -9.63
CA LYS A 293 -7.93 5.48 -9.50
C LYS A 293 -8.93 5.73 -8.36
N CYS A 294 -10.00 4.94 -8.25
CA CYS A 294 -10.97 5.09 -7.17
C CYS A 294 -10.33 4.90 -5.79
N ALA A 295 -9.46 3.88 -5.64
CA ALA A 295 -8.68 3.67 -4.42
C ALA A 295 -7.79 4.87 -4.11
N HIS A 296 -7.08 5.38 -5.12
CA HIS A 296 -6.18 6.52 -5.02
C HIS A 296 -6.88 7.83 -4.61
N HIS A 297 -7.99 8.22 -5.24
CA HIS A 297 -8.68 9.47 -4.89
C HIS A 297 -9.22 9.44 -3.45
N MET A 298 -9.68 8.28 -2.95
CA MET A 298 -10.06 8.14 -1.55
C MET A 298 -8.84 8.09 -0.62
N HIS A 299 -7.77 7.40 -1.00
CA HIS A 299 -6.51 7.37 -0.26
C HIS A 299 -5.98 8.80 -0.03
N HIS A 300 -5.95 9.62 -1.08
CA HIS A 300 -5.55 11.02 -1.02
C HIS A 300 -6.52 11.93 -0.27
N GLU A 301 -7.84 11.73 -0.40
CA GLU A 301 -8.80 12.50 0.40
C GLU A 301 -8.59 12.26 1.90
N ASP A 302 -8.45 10.99 2.28
CA ASP A 302 -8.25 10.57 3.66
C ASP A 302 -6.86 10.97 4.18
N GLY A 303 -5.83 10.86 3.32
CA GLY A 303 -4.48 11.31 3.59
C GLY A 303 -4.39 12.81 3.86
N LYS A 304 -5.03 13.62 3.01
CA LYS A 304 -5.03 15.10 3.09
C LYS A 304 -5.80 15.63 4.29
N TYR A 305 -7.03 15.19 4.49
CA TYR A 305 -7.88 15.70 5.58
C TYR A 305 -7.59 15.04 6.92
N GLY A 306 -6.97 13.86 6.90
CA GLY A 306 -6.67 13.06 8.07
C GLY A 306 -7.88 12.33 8.62
N LEU A 307 -7.63 11.31 9.43
CA LEU A 307 -8.64 10.51 10.13
C LEU A 307 -8.37 10.56 11.63
N THR A 308 -9.39 10.88 12.40
CA THR A 308 -9.41 10.65 13.85
C THR A 308 -9.49 9.15 14.08
N VAL A 309 -8.48 8.60 14.73
CA VAL A 309 -8.32 7.17 15.02
C VAL A 309 -7.97 6.99 16.50
N GLY A 310 -8.14 5.77 17.00
CA GLY A 310 -7.70 5.38 18.34
C GLY A 310 -7.09 3.98 18.38
N ASN A 311 -6.31 3.68 19.43
CA ASN A 311 -5.60 2.41 19.61
C ASN A 311 -6.12 1.60 20.82
N PRO A 312 -5.74 0.31 20.97
CA PRO A 312 -6.12 -0.49 22.12
C PRO A 312 -5.63 0.00 23.50
N LEU A 313 -4.67 0.93 23.54
CA LEU A 313 -4.23 1.60 24.78
C LEU A 313 -5.12 2.78 25.18
N GLY A 314 -6.09 3.17 24.34
CA GLY A 314 -7.03 4.26 24.59
C GLY A 314 -6.55 5.64 24.14
N ASP A 315 -5.42 5.74 23.44
CA ASP A 315 -5.04 6.98 22.76
C ASP A 315 -6.02 7.28 21.62
N TRP A 316 -6.29 8.56 21.40
CA TRP A 316 -6.95 9.08 20.19
C TRP A 316 -6.12 10.20 19.56
N TRP A 317 -6.01 10.23 18.24
CA TRP A 317 -5.26 11.25 17.49
C TRP A 317 -5.80 11.42 16.06
N VAL A 318 -5.39 12.49 15.39
CA VAL A 318 -5.57 12.63 13.94
C VAL A 318 -4.33 12.08 13.24
N MET A 319 -4.56 11.16 12.33
CA MET A 319 -3.58 10.51 11.48
C MET A 319 -3.72 11.06 10.06
N TYR A 320 -2.64 11.53 9.46
CA TYR A 320 -2.61 11.94 8.05
C TYR A 320 -2.02 10.83 7.19
N GLY A 321 -2.00 11.01 5.87
CA GLY A 321 -1.42 10.06 4.93
C GLY A 321 0.06 10.26 4.67
N ASP A 322 0.51 9.45 3.73
CA ASP A 322 1.72 9.52 2.90
C ASP A 322 2.13 10.97 2.59
N GLN A 323 3.44 11.24 2.55
CA GLN A 323 4.07 12.56 2.31
C GLN A 323 3.81 13.62 3.39
N LEU A 324 2.99 13.30 4.40
CA LEU A 324 2.67 14.17 5.54
C LEU A 324 3.22 13.60 6.87
N LEU A 325 4.10 12.60 6.85
CA LEU A 325 4.63 11.98 8.08
C LEU A 325 5.33 12.99 9.01
N LEU A 326 6.06 13.94 8.41
CA LEU A 326 6.82 14.96 9.13
C LEU A 326 6.06 16.25 9.39
N ASP A 327 4.87 16.42 8.81
CA ASP A 327 4.11 17.65 8.96
C ASP A 327 3.70 17.83 10.42
N HIS A 328 3.78 19.07 10.92
CA HIS A 328 3.60 19.37 12.35
C HIS A 328 2.27 18.84 12.92
N GLN A 329 1.21 18.81 12.10
CA GLN A 329 -0.10 18.24 12.43
C GLN A 329 -0.08 16.71 12.62
N ASN A 330 0.81 15.99 11.94
CA ASN A 330 0.93 14.52 12.01
C ASN A 330 1.91 14.05 13.10
N LYS A 331 2.54 14.97 13.85
CA LYS A 331 3.57 14.65 14.87
C LYS A 331 3.12 13.57 15.88
N LYS A 332 1.87 13.59 16.36
CA LYS A 332 1.37 12.57 17.30
C LYS A 332 1.29 11.18 16.65
N ASN A 333 0.92 11.12 15.37
CA ASN A 333 0.91 9.87 14.62
C ASN A 333 2.34 9.30 14.46
N LEU A 334 3.29 10.14 14.05
CA LEU A 334 4.72 9.79 13.96
C LEU A 334 5.27 9.25 15.29
N GLU A 335 4.92 9.86 16.42
CA GLU A 335 5.33 9.40 17.75
C GLU A 335 4.73 8.03 18.11
N ILE A 336 3.49 7.72 17.72
CA ILE A 336 2.83 6.43 18.00
C ILE A 336 3.34 5.35 17.03
N CYS A 337 3.49 5.67 15.75
CA CYS A 337 4.10 4.80 14.74
C CYS A 337 5.49 4.32 15.18
N LYS A 338 6.36 5.25 15.63
CA LYS A 338 7.69 4.91 16.16
C LYS A 338 7.65 4.02 17.40
N ARG A 339 6.60 4.10 18.24
CA ARG A 339 6.42 3.16 19.37
C ARG A 339 6.01 1.76 18.90
N ALA A 340 5.11 1.65 17.92
CA ALA A 340 4.72 0.37 17.35
C ALA A 340 5.91 -0.36 16.72
N LEU A 341 6.68 0.36 15.89
CA LEU A 341 7.90 -0.15 15.26
C LEU A 341 8.98 -0.51 16.28
N ALA A 342 9.19 0.31 17.31
CA ALA A 342 10.13 0.01 18.39
C ALA A 342 9.78 -1.29 19.14
N VAL A 343 8.49 -1.61 19.26
CA VAL A 343 8.04 -2.90 19.83
C VAL A 343 8.24 -4.04 18.84
N SER A 344 7.92 -3.86 17.56
CA SER A 344 8.19 -4.85 16.50
C SER A 344 9.66 -5.30 16.50
N VAL A 345 10.62 -4.37 16.46
CA VAL A 345 12.06 -4.71 16.49
C VAL A 345 12.53 -5.26 17.85
N GLN A 346 11.83 -4.95 18.94
CA GLN A 346 12.12 -5.50 20.25
C GLN A 346 11.69 -6.97 20.34
N GLU A 347 10.52 -7.32 19.81
CA GLU A 347 10.00 -8.70 19.78
C GLU A 347 10.91 -9.62 18.96
N VAL A 348 11.52 -9.14 17.87
CA VAL A 348 12.57 -9.88 17.11
C VAL A 348 13.80 -10.18 17.98
N TYR A 349 14.28 -9.19 18.74
CA TYR A 349 15.43 -9.40 19.64
C TYR A 349 15.10 -10.33 20.80
N ASP A 350 13.88 -10.24 21.33
CA ASP A 350 13.42 -11.08 22.43
C ASP A 350 13.25 -12.53 21.96
N ALA A 351 12.71 -12.74 20.75
CA ALA A 351 12.66 -14.06 20.11
C ALA A 351 14.07 -14.65 19.88
N TRP A 352 15.01 -13.85 19.37
CA TRP A 352 16.41 -14.25 19.18
C TRP A 352 17.09 -14.64 20.50
N SER A 353 16.90 -13.82 21.54
CA SER A 353 17.60 -13.98 22.82
C SER A 353 16.96 -15.01 23.77
N THR A 354 15.69 -15.36 23.58
CA THR A 354 14.96 -16.31 24.44
C THR A 354 14.56 -17.62 23.75
N GLY A 355 14.48 -17.65 22.41
CA GLY A 355 13.91 -18.77 21.66
C GLY A 355 12.38 -18.82 21.67
N HIS A 356 11.69 -17.80 22.22
CA HIS A 356 10.23 -17.75 22.30
C HIS A 356 9.62 -16.96 21.14
N VAL A 357 8.51 -17.44 20.58
CA VAL A 357 7.73 -16.76 19.54
C VAL A 357 6.32 -16.51 20.08
N PRO A 358 5.88 -15.25 20.26
CA PRO A 358 4.49 -14.94 20.57
C PRO A 358 3.56 -15.32 19.42
N SER A 359 2.29 -15.57 19.72
CA SER A 359 1.23 -15.70 18.71
C SER A 359 0.87 -14.33 18.11
N PRO A 360 0.37 -14.24 16.87
CA PRO A 360 0.02 -12.96 16.23
C PRO A 360 -0.95 -12.08 17.04
N ASP A 361 -1.93 -12.68 17.71
CA ASP A 361 -2.88 -11.97 18.58
C ASP A 361 -2.21 -11.29 19.80
N ALA A 362 -0.95 -11.63 20.10
CA ALA A 362 -0.17 -11.09 21.19
C ALA A 362 0.90 -10.05 20.75
N PHE A 363 1.10 -9.85 19.43
CA PHE A 363 2.12 -8.93 18.89
C PHE A 363 1.92 -7.51 19.45
N GLY A 364 2.97 -6.99 20.08
CA GLY A 364 2.91 -5.77 20.87
C GLY A 364 2.69 -4.51 20.03
N ALA A 365 3.13 -4.51 18.76
CA ALA A 365 2.91 -3.40 17.83
C ALA A 365 1.42 -3.00 17.70
N TRP A 366 0.51 -3.98 17.69
CA TRP A 366 -0.93 -3.74 17.55
C TRP A 366 -1.58 -3.05 18.75
N LYS A 367 -0.90 -2.92 19.89
CA LYS A 367 -1.37 -2.10 21.03
C LYS A 367 -1.28 -0.60 20.72
N TYR A 368 -0.37 -0.21 19.84
CA TYR A 368 -0.11 1.20 19.47
C TYR A 368 -0.81 1.60 18.17
N ALA A 369 -0.90 0.68 17.20
CA ALA A 369 -1.54 0.92 15.92
C ALA A 369 -3.01 1.34 16.06
N PRO A 370 -3.54 2.13 15.10
CA PRO A 370 -4.96 2.48 15.09
C PRO A 370 -5.82 1.22 14.94
N ILE A 371 -7.04 1.26 15.47
CA ILE A 371 -8.08 0.25 15.27
C ILE A 371 -8.79 0.58 13.95
N LEU A 372 -8.92 -0.36 13.01
CA LEU A 372 -9.50 -0.10 11.69
C LEU A 372 -10.91 0.52 11.78
N ASP A 373 -11.76 0.02 12.68
CA ASP A 373 -13.11 0.57 12.86
C ASP A 373 -13.13 2.02 13.37
N SER A 374 -12.07 2.51 14.04
CA SER A 374 -12.00 3.91 14.46
C SER A 374 -11.88 4.89 13.27
N ALA A 375 -11.35 4.44 12.14
CA ALA A 375 -11.32 5.21 10.89
C ALA A 375 -12.73 5.53 10.34
N TRP A 376 -13.71 4.71 10.71
CA TRP A 376 -15.11 4.81 10.29
C TRP A 376 -16.00 5.53 11.32
N ASP A 377 -15.42 6.10 12.38
CA ASP A 377 -16.10 6.90 13.39
C ASP A 377 -16.74 8.16 12.77
N GLU A 378 -17.93 8.53 13.25
CA GLU A 378 -18.75 9.64 12.72
C GLU A 378 -18.12 11.04 12.86
N LYS A 379 -17.05 11.16 13.65
CA LYS A 379 -16.20 12.37 13.77
C LYS A 379 -15.39 12.65 12.51
N ASN A 380 -15.11 11.63 11.70
CA ASN A 380 -14.37 11.77 10.46
C ASN A 380 -15.25 12.32 9.34
N HIS A 381 -14.64 12.86 8.27
CA HIS A 381 -15.38 13.10 7.03
C HIS A 381 -15.95 11.78 6.50
N VAL A 382 -17.09 11.87 5.82
CA VAL A 382 -17.79 10.70 5.28
C VAL A 382 -16.85 10.02 4.31
N ALA A 383 -16.67 8.70 4.37
CA ALA A 383 -15.77 8.00 3.46
C ALA A 383 -16.23 8.12 2.00
N MET A 384 -15.31 8.40 1.07
CA MET A 384 -15.64 8.54 -0.36
C MET A 384 -16.31 7.29 -0.94
N PHE A 385 -15.79 6.12 -0.56
CA PHE A 385 -16.44 4.82 -0.75
C PHE A 385 -16.71 4.19 0.62
N ASN A 386 -17.87 3.58 0.82
CA ASN A 386 -18.20 2.89 2.06
C ASN A 386 -17.49 1.52 2.18
N LYS A 387 -17.70 0.79 3.29
CA LYS A 387 -17.13 -0.56 3.52
C LYS A 387 -17.49 -1.61 2.45
N ASP A 388 -18.50 -1.36 1.62
CA ASP A 388 -18.92 -2.21 0.49
C ASP A 388 -18.40 -1.70 -0.87
N GLY A 389 -17.54 -0.68 -0.88
CA GLY A 389 -17.02 -0.03 -2.09
C GLY A 389 -17.99 0.95 -2.76
N ILE A 390 -19.15 1.25 -2.17
CA ILE A 390 -20.18 2.10 -2.77
C ILE A 390 -19.82 3.59 -2.60
N PRO A 391 -19.82 4.42 -3.66
CA PRO A 391 -19.46 5.83 -3.59
C PRO A 391 -20.52 6.71 -2.92
N ARG A 392 -20.08 7.84 -2.33
CA ARG A 392 -20.97 8.96 -1.96
C ARG A 392 -21.71 9.44 -3.20
N LYS A 393 -23.02 9.65 -3.07
CA LYS A 393 -23.90 10.17 -4.14
C LYS A 393 -23.47 11.54 -4.67
N LYS A 394 -22.97 12.41 -3.80
CA LYS A 394 -22.19 13.60 -4.17
C LYS A 394 -20.72 13.32 -3.92
N LEU A 395 -20.03 12.84 -4.96
CA LEU A 395 -18.69 12.32 -4.85
C LEU A 395 -17.68 13.31 -4.24
N LEU A 396 -17.75 14.60 -4.62
CA LEU A 396 -16.79 15.63 -4.17
C LEU A 396 -17.18 16.31 -2.83
N ASP A 397 -18.38 16.05 -2.33
CA ASP A 397 -18.85 16.61 -1.05
C ASP A 397 -18.49 15.64 0.08
N ARG A 398 -17.34 15.88 0.72
CA ARG A 398 -16.82 15.05 1.82
C ARG A 398 -17.72 14.95 3.06
N TRP A 399 -18.80 15.73 3.12
CA TRP A 399 -19.79 15.69 4.18
C TRP A 399 -21.12 15.04 3.75
N HIS A 400 -21.22 14.59 2.50
CA HIS A 400 -22.43 13.99 1.96
C HIS A 400 -22.62 12.54 2.43
N ARG A 401 -23.63 12.32 3.28
CA ARG A 401 -23.86 11.03 3.97
C ARG A 401 -24.64 9.98 3.17
N GLU A 402 -25.25 10.33 2.04
CA GLU A 402 -25.93 9.36 1.18
C GLU A 402 -24.93 8.64 0.27
N TYR A 403 -25.02 7.31 0.25
CA TYR A 403 -24.32 6.44 -0.68
C TYR A 403 -25.31 5.95 -1.75
N GLU A 404 -24.89 5.94 -3.01
CA GLU A 404 -25.73 5.46 -4.11
C GLU A 404 -25.00 4.38 -4.88
N LYS A 405 -25.60 3.18 -4.97
CA LYS A 405 -25.07 2.12 -5.82
C LYS A 405 -25.12 2.60 -7.27
N PRO A 406 -23.97 2.64 -7.97
CA PRO A 406 -23.98 3.13 -9.33
C PRO A 406 -24.79 2.21 -10.25
N ASN A 407 -25.59 2.80 -11.15
CA ASN A 407 -26.42 2.05 -12.08
C ASN A 407 -25.59 1.53 -13.27
N GLY A 408 -24.96 0.36 -13.09
CA GLY A 408 -24.14 -0.30 -14.10
C GLY A 408 -22.64 -0.02 -13.95
N TRP A 409 -21.80 -0.83 -14.60
CA TRP A 409 -20.35 -0.89 -14.36
C TRP A 409 -19.55 0.29 -14.94
N TRP A 410 -20.05 0.91 -16.02
CA TRP A 410 -19.45 2.09 -16.67
C TRP A 410 -19.23 3.27 -15.73
N THR A 411 -19.92 3.32 -14.60
CA THR A 411 -19.84 4.42 -13.64
C THR A 411 -18.56 4.43 -12.80
N TYR A 412 -17.87 3.31 -12.52
CA TYR A 412 -16.58 3.41 -11.81
C TYR A 412 -15.50 4.02 -12.72
N ALA A 413 -15.53 3.69 -14.02
CA ALA A 413 -14.75 4.39 -15.03
C ALA A 413 -15.18 5.86 -15.17
N GLY A 414 -16.50 6.14 -15.16
CA GLY A 414 -17.05 7.50 -15.19
C GLY A 414 -16.72 8.33 -13.93
N ILE A 415 -16.66 7.70 -12.75
CA ILE A 415 -16.24 8.29 -11.48
C ILE A 415 -14.76 8.64 -11.54
N ALA A 416 -13.91 7.67 -11.92
CA ALA A 416 -12.47 7.88 -12.09
C ALA A 416 -12.17 8.97 -13.14
N ALA A 417 -12.94 9.02 -14.24
CA ALA A 417 -12.85 10.09 -15.23
C ALA A 417 -13.30 11.44 -14.65
N ALA A 418 -14.45 11.50 -13.98
CA ALA A 418 -14.96 12.73 -13.37
C ALA A 418 -14.01 13.32 -12.32
N MET A 419 -13.36 12.47 -11.51
CA MET A 419 -12.30 12.89 -10.59
C MET A 419 -11.10 13.49 -11.35
N THR A 420 -10.67 12.85 -12.45
CA THR A 420 -9.56 13.33 -13.31
C THR A 420 -9.82 14.72 -13.94
N PHE A 421 -11.07 15.19 -13.99
CA PHE A 421 -11.43 16.53 -14.50
C PHE A 421 -11.63 17.60 -13.41
N VAL A 422 -11.42 17.25 -12.14
CA VAL A 422 -11.62 18.13 -10.98
C VAL A 422 -10.30 18.49 -10.27
N ASP A 423 -9.26 17.70 -10.53
CA ASP A 423 -7.87 17.92 -10.10
C ASP A 423 -7.13 18.95 -10.99
#